data_AF-X1DTP5-F1
#
_entry.id   AF-X1DTP5-F1
#
_cell.length_a   1.000
_cell.length_b   1.000
_cell.length_c   1.000
_cell.angle_alpha   90.00
_cell.angle_beta   90.00
_cell.angle_gamma   90.00
#
_symmetry.space_group_name_H-M   'P 1'
#
loop_
_entity.id
_entity.type
_entity.pdbx_description
1 polymer ?
#
loop_
_entity_poly.entity_id
_entity_poly.type
_entity_poly.pdbx_seq_one_letter_code
_entity_poly.pdbx_strand_id
1 'polypeptide(L)'
;HLFAAGFVVLIAGFFDMLDGALARRTNQTTFSGAVLDSTLDRLSDAVVLLGVLIFYLFSTSQPTVGILLVCLALISVPLVSYVRARAEVLGLKCQVGLFTRTERVIVLALGLLLSHFSYALIVALAIIAAFSFFTAGQRLFYVWQQIKTR
;
A
#
# COMPACT_ATOMS: atom_id res chain seq x y z
N HIS A 1 -0.73 11.14 -18.36
CA HIS A 1 -2.03 11.61 -17.83
C HIS A 1 -2.25 11.10 -16.40
N LEU A 2 -1.82 11.87 -15.37
CA LEU A 2 -1.91 11.44 -13.96
C LEU A 2 -3.35 11.44 -13.41
N PHE A 3 -4.15 12.41 -13.82
CA PHE A 3 -5.56 12.50 -13.42
C PHE A 3 -6.35 11.24 -13.76
N ALA A 4 -6.24 10.76 -15.00
CA ALA A 4 -6.90 9.52 -15.43
C ALA A 4 -6.37 8.29 -14.66
N ALA A 5 -5.06 8.25 -14.37
CA ALA A 5 -4.48 7.20 -13.54
C ALA A 5 -5.08 7.19 -12.12
N GLY A 6 -5.37 8.36 -11.53
CA GLY A 6 -6.04 8.46 -10.24
C GLY A 6 -7.42 7.79 -10.24
N PHE A 7 -8.23 8.00 -11.29
CA PHE A 7 -9.51 7.32 -11.46
C PHE A 7 -9.36 5.81 -11.60
N VAL A 8 -8.40 5.36 -12.41
CA VAL A 8 -8.12 3.92 -12.60
C VAL A 8 -7.72 3.27 -11.28
N VAL A 9 -6.86 3.91 -10.48
CA VAL A 9 -6.44 3.41 -9.17
C VAL A 9 -7.62 3.29 -8.20
N LEU A 10 -8.53 4.27 -8.16
CA LEU A 10 -9.73 4.19 -7.32
C LEU A 10 -10.66 3.06 -7.75
N ILE A 11 -10.94 2.98 -9.04
CA ILE A 11 -11.87 1.98 -9.57
C ILE A 11 -11.30 0.57 -9.37
N ALA A 12 -10.01 0.37 -9.68
CA ALA A 12 -9.34 -0.91 -9.45
C ALA A 12 -9.34 -1.30 -7.97
N GLY A 13 -9.01 -0.37 -7.06
CA GLY A 13 -9.04 -0.63 -5.63
C GLY A 13 -10.45 -0.93 -5.09
N PHE A 14 -11.47 -0.29 -5.66
CA PHE A 14 -12.87 -0.56 -5.31
C PHE A 14 -13.32 -1.96 -5.75
N PHE A 15 -13.04 -2.36 -6.98
CA PHE A 15 -13.38 -3.69 -7.48
C PHE A 15 -12.67 -4.80 -6.71
N ASP A 16 -11.39 -4.61 -6.40
CA ASP A 16 -10.61 -5.55 -5.60
C ASP A 16 -11.21 -5.77 -4.19
N MET A 17 -11.68 -4.70 -3.54
CA MET A 17 -12.41 -4.81 -2.28
C MET A 17 -13.75 -5.55 -2.41
N LEU A 18 -14.47 -5.34 -3.53
CA LEU A 18 -15.73 -6.03 -3.81
C LEU A 18 -15.52 -7.51 -4.10
N ASP A 19 -14.50 -7.88 -4.87
CA ASP A 19 -14.19 -9.27 -5.23
C ASP A 19 -13.88 -10.10 -3.99
N GLY A 20 -13.06 -9.53 -3.09
CA GLY A 20 -12.78 -10.16 -1.79
C GLY A 20 -14.03 -10.29 -0.90
N ALA A 21 -14.94 -9.31 -0.93
CA ALA A 21 -16.20 -9.39 -0.18
C ALA A 21 -17.18 -10.40 -0.79
N LEU A 22 -17.26 -10.47 -2.12
CA LEU A 22 -18.09 -11.40 -2.86
C LEU A 22 -17.66 -12.84 -2.62
N ALA A 23 -16.35 -13.15 -2.71
CA ALA A 23 -15.81 -14.48 -2.44
C ALA A 23 -16.15 -15.00 -1.03
N ARG A 24 -16.13 -14.10 -0.03
CA ARG A 24 -16.55 -14.42 1.35
C ARG A 24 -18.05 -14.68 1.45
N ARG A 25 -18.88 -13.93 0.73
CA ARG A 25 -20.34 -14.09 0.74
C ARG A 25 -20.79 -15.34 0.00
N THR A 26 -20.07 -15.75 -1.05
CA THR A 26 -20.39 -16.91 -1.88
C THR A 26 -19.74 -18.21 -1.38
N ASN A 27 -19.04 -18.20 -0.24
CA ASN A 27 -18.27 -19.33 0.30
C ASN A 27 -17.24 -19.91 -0.69
N GLN A 28 -16.70 -19.09 -1.60
CA GLN A 28 -15.68 -19.50 -2.58
C GLN A 28 -14.25 -19.17 -2.12
N THR A 29 -14.02 -19.02 -0.82
CA THR A 29 -12.69 -18.73 -0.27
C THR A 29 -11.82 -19.99 -0.26
N THR A 30 -10.70 -19.98 -0.97
CA THR A 30 -9.70 -21.06 -0.96
C THR A 30 -8.36 -20.57 -0.41
N PHE A 31 -7.55 -21.47 0.15
CA PHE A 31 -6.20 -21.14 0.63
C PHE A 31 -5.29 -20.64 -0.48
N SER A 32 -5.33 -21.28 -1.65
CA SER A 32 -4.58 -20.85 -2.83
C SER A 32 -5.03 -19.48 -3.33
N GLY A 33 -6.35 -19.23 -3.34
CA GLY A 33 -6.92 -17.93 -3.68
C GLY A 33 -6.45 -16.84 -2.73
N ALA A 34 -6.45 -17.07 -1.42
CA ALA A 34 -5.97 -16.10 -0.44
C ALA A 34 -4.48 -15.76 -0.61
N VAL A 35 -3.63 -16.74 -0.93
CA VAL A 35 -2.22 -16.50 -1.24
C VAL A 35 -2.06 -15.69 -2.52
N LEU A 36 -2.79 -16.05 -3.59
CA LEU A 36 -2.74 -15.35 -4.86
C LEU A 36 -3.21 -13.90 -4.73
N ASP A 37 -4.39 -13.68 -4.17
CA ASP A 37 -4.99 -12.37 -3.86
C ASP A 37 -4.00 -11.49 -3.08
N SER A 38 -3.48 -12.05 -1.99
CA SER A 38 -2.51 -11.34 -1.20
C SER A 38 -1.25 -11.00 -2.00
N THR A 39 -0.72 -11.89 -2.85
CA THR A 39 0.49 -11.62 -3.62
C THR A 39 0.26 -10.56 -4.71
N LEU A 40 -0.85 -10.66 -5.43
CA LEU A 40 -1.25 -9.73 -6.48
C LEU A 40 -1.50 -8.32 -5.92
N ASP A 41 -2.05 -8.22 -4.71
CA ASP A 41 -2.17 -6.94 -4.01
C ASP A 41 -0.83 -6.22 -3.85
N ARG A 42 0.22 -6.93 -3.44
CA ARG A 42 1.55 -6.32 -3.23
C ARG A 42 2.18 -5.97 -4.57
N LEU A 43 1.99 -6.81 -5.58
CA LEU A 43 2.47 -6.54 -6.94
C LEU A 43 1.78 -5.31 -7.52
N SER A 44 0.47 -5.18 -7.35
CA SER A 44 -0.34 -4.04 -7.79
C SER A 44 0.16 -2.74 -7.13
N ASP A 45 0.28 -2.72 -5.80
CA ASP A 45 0.82 -1.56 -5.06
C ASP A 45 2.22 -1.16 -5.59
N ALA A 46 3.10 -2.14 -5.83
CA ALA A 46 4.45 -1.89 -6.33
C ALA A 46 4.47 -1.35 -7.77
N VAL A 47 3.65 -1.91 -8.67
CA VAL A 47 3.56 -1.49 -10.07
C VAL A 47 3.07 -0.04 -10.17
N VAL A 48 2.05 0.33 -9.38
CA VAL A 48 1.54 1.71 -9.38
C VAL A 48 2.63 2.68 -8.89
N LEU A 49 3.32 2.35 -7.79
CA LEU A 49 4.43 3.18 -7.28
C LEU A 49 5.59 3.27 -8.27
N LEU A 50 5.94 2.18 -8.96
CA LEU A 50 6.94 2.19 -10.03
C LEU A 50 6.52 3.09 -11.21
N GLY A 51 5.24 3.10 -11.58
CA GLY A 51 4.72 4.04 -12.57
C GLY A 51 4.91 5.50 -12.14
N VAL A 52 4.68 5.82 -10.86
CA VAL A 52 4.93 7.16 -10.30
C VAL A 52 6.43 7.49 -10.27
N LEU A 53 7.29 6.51 -9.98
CA LEU A 53 8.74 6.69 -10.04
C LEU A 53 9.19 7.05 -11.46
N ILE A 54 8.75 6.28 -12.46
CA ILE A 54 9.04 6.54 -13.87
C ILE A 54 8.55 7.93 -14.26
N PHE A 55 7.33 8.31 -13.85
CA PHE A 55 6.80 9.65 -14.09
C PHE A 55 7.76 10.74 -13.59
N TYR A 56 8.30 10.62 -12.36
CA TYR A 56 9.23 11.62 -11.83
C TYR A 56 10.61 11.59 -12.49
N LEU A 57 11.11 10.41 -12.88
CA LEU A 57 12.40 10.29 -13.57
C LEU A 57 12.39 10.95 -14.95
N PHE A 58 11.28 10.86 -15.67
CA PHE A 58 11.12 11.44 -17.01
C PHE A 58 10.49 12.83 -17.01
N SER A 59 10.15 13.38 -15.84
CA SER A 59 9.66 14.76 -15.73
C SER A 59 10.79 15.76 -15.96
N THR A 60 10.54 16.84 -16.69
CA THR A 60 11.55 17.87 -17.02
C THR A 60 12.22 18.48 -15.80
N SER A 61 11.48 18.60 -14.68
CA SER A 61 11.99 19.19 -13.43
C SER A 61 12.65 18.17 -12.48
N GLN A 62 12.56 16.86 -12.77
CA GLN A 62 13.12 15.75 -11.99
C GLN A 62 13.13 16.01 -10.47
N PRO A 63 11.96 16.20 -9.82
CA PRO A 63 11.94 16.60 -8.43
C PRO A 63 12.51 15.47 -7.55
N THR A 64 13.76 15.65 -7.10
CA THR A 64 14.52 14.66 -6.31
C THR A 64 13.75 14.20 -5.08
N VAL A 65 12.98 15.11 -4.47
CA VAL A 65 12.10 14.82 -3.33
C VAL A 65 11.02 13.79 -3.70
N GLY A 66 10.37 13.94 -4.86
CA GLY A 66 9.36 13.00 -5.32
C GLY A 66 9.94 11.60 -5.54
N ILE A 67 11.11 11.52 -6.20
CA ILE A 67 11.84 10.27 -6.44
C ILE A 67 12.17 9.58 -5.10
N LEU A 68 12.75 10.32 -4.16
CA LEU A 68 13.11 9.80 -2.84
C LEU A 68 11.87 9.26 -2.10
N LEU A 69 10.77 10.01 -2.10
CA LEU A 69 9.53 9.59 -1.44
C LEU A 69 8.92 8.33 -2.07
N VAL A 70 8.95 8.18 -3.39
CA VAL A 70 8.49 6.95 -4.05
C VAL A 70 9.38 5.77 -3.67
N CYS A 71 10.71 5.93 -3.62
CA CYS A 71 11.62 4.87 -3.17
C CYS A 71 11.32 4.46 -1.72
N LEU A 72 11.09 5.43 -0.83
CA LEU A 72 10.69 5.17 0.56
C LEU A 72 9.33 4.46 0.65
N ALA A 73 8.38 4.82 -0.20
CA ALA A 73 7.08 4.13 -0.29
C ALA A 73 7.25 2.68 -0.77
N LEU A 74 8.05 2.44 -1.82
CA LEU A 74 8.35 1.11 -2.36
C LEU A 74 9.00 0.18 -1.31
N ILE A 75 9.74 0.73 -0.34
CA ILE A 75 10.31 -0.04 0.77
C ILE A 75 9.28 -0.27 1.88
N SER A 76 8.58 0.78 2.29
CA SER A 76 7.71 0.75 3.49
C SER A 76 6.39 0.00 3.28
N VAL A 77 5.77 0.13 2.11
CA VAL A 77 4.49 -0.52 1.80
C VAL A 77 4.55 -2.06 1.90
N PRO A 78 5.50 -2.76 1.25
CA PRO A 78 5.61 -4.21 1.41
C PRO A 78 6.04 -4.62 2.83
N LEU A 79 6.81 -3.78 3.53
CA LEU A 79 7.25 -4.06 4.91
C LEU A 79 6.06 -4.19 5.87
N VAL A 80 5.04 -3.33 5.74
CA VAL A 80 3.79 -3.42 6.54
C VAL A 80 3.13 -4.79 6.39
N SER A 81 3.04 -5.30 5.16
CA SER A 81 2.45 -6.60 4.83
C SER A 81 3.34 -7.76 5.29
N TYR A 82 4.65 -7.64 5.14
CA TYR A 82 5.62 -8.67 5.52
C TYR A 82 5.61 -8.94 7.03
N VAL A 83 5.63 -7.89 7.86
CA VAL A 83 5.61 -8.04 9.33
C VAL A 83 4.36 -8.80 9.77
N ARG A 84 3.19 -8.46 9.19
CA ARG A 84 1.94 -9.18 9.47
C ARG A 84 2.01 -10.64 9.05
N ALA A 85 2.44 -10.92 7.82
CA ALA A 85 2.55 -12.29 7.31
C ALA A 85 3.52 -13.13 8.17
N ARG A 86 4.65 -12.55 8.58
CA ARG A 86 5.63 -13.22 9.44
C ARG A 86 5.08 -13.50 10.83
N ALA A 87 4.30 -12.59 11.39
CA ALA A 87 3.61 -12.80 12.66
C ALA A 87 2.61 -13.96 12.58
N GLU A 88 1.82 -14.02 11.50
CA GLU A 88 0.83 -15.08 11.28
C GLU A 88 1.50 -16.46 11.14
N VAL A 89 2.67 -16.54 10.48
CA VAL A 89 3.49 -17.77 10.41
C VAL A 89 3.96 -18.24 11.79
N LEU A 90 4.23 -17.31 12.72
CA LEU A 90 4.57 -17.62 14.13
C LEU A 90 3.33 -17.98 14.97
N GLY A 91 2.15 -18.06 14.36
CA GLY A 91 0.88 -18.31 15.04
C GLY A 91 0.41 -17.12 15.89
N LEU A 92 0.82 -15.90 15.55
CA LEU A 92 0.40 -14.66 16.20
C LEU A 92 -0.58 -13.90 15.31
N LYS A 93 -1.68 -13.40 15.87
CA LYS A 93 -2.64 -12.56 15.15
C LYS A 93 -2.22 -11.10 15.22
N CYS A 94 -1.66 -10.56 14.13
CA CYS A 94 -1.26 -9.15 14.04
C CYS A 94 -2.37 -8.31 13.39
N GLN A 95 -3.34 -7.85 14.20
CA GLN A 95 -4.47 -7.03 13.73
C GLN A 95 -4.27 -5.52 13.90
N VAL A 96 -3.13 -5.09 14.43
CA VAL A 96 -2.82 -3.67 14.66
C VAL A 96 -2.31 -2.98 13.39
N GLY A 97 -2.41 -1.65 13.39
CA GLY A 97 -1.84 -0.77 12.36
C GLY A 97 -2.85 0.28 11.90
N LEU A 98 -2.43 1.54 11.92
CA LEU A 98 -3.31 2.67 11.58
C LEU A 98 -3.49 2.87 10.08
N PHE A 99 -2.50 2.48 9.28
CA PHE A 99 -2.48 2.75 7.85
C PHE A 99 -2.57 1.45 7.06
N THR A 100 -3.79 1.06 6.74
CA THR A 100 -4.10 -0.17 6.00
C THR A 100 -3.96 0.06 4.49
N ARG A 101 -4.31 -0.95 3.69
CA ARG A 101 -4.23 -0.86 2.23
C ARG A 101 -5.26 0.11 1.67
N THR A 102 -6.46 0.14 2.24
CA THR A 102 -7.52 1.04 1.78
C THR A 102 -7.12 2.50 1.92
N GLU A 103 -6.56 2.92 3.07
CA GLU A 103 -6.11 4.31 3.23
C GLU A 103 -4.97 4.66 2.27
N ARG A 104 -4.04 3.73 2.01
CA ARG A 104 -2.98 3.93 1.00
C ARG A 104 -3.52 4.21 -0.38
N VAL A 105 -4.45 3.36 -0.85
CA VAL A 105 -5.05 3.49 -2.18
C VAL A 105 -5.79 4.82 -2.30
N ILE A 106 -6.56 5.21 -1.27
CA ILE A 106 -7.27 6.49 -1.24
C ILE A 106 -6.29 7.67 -1.30
N VAL A 107 -5.26 7.68 -0.46
CA VAL A 107 -4.26 8.78 -0.43
C VAL A 107 -3.54 8.90 -1.77
N LEU A 108 -3.13 7.77 -2.36
CA LEU A 108 -2.45 7.76 -3.65
C LEU A 108 -3.36 8.28 -4.78
N ALA A 109 -4.60 7.78 -4.82
CA ALA A 109 -5.59 8.24 -5.77
C ALA A 109 -5.85 9.75 -5.66
N LEU A 110 -6.02 10.28 -4.45
CA LEU A 110 -6.19 11.72 -4.23
C LEU A 110 -4.98 12.50 -4.71
N GLY A 111 -3.76 12.03 -4.45
CA GLY A 111 -2.53 12.65 -4.97
C GLY A 111 -2.48 12.68 -6.51
N LEU A 112 -2.96 11.62 -7.17
CA LEU A 112 -3.03 11.52 -8.63
C LEU A 112 -4.15 12.38 -9.24
N LEU A 113 -5.33 12.41 -8.62
CA LEU A 113 -6.45 13.24 -9.06
C LEU A 113 -6.16 14.74 -8.88
N LEU A 114 -5.48 15.09 -7.80
CA LEU A 114 -5.09 16.46 -7.49
C LEU A 114 -3.74 16.83 -8.12
N SER A 115 -3.21 16.03 -9.06
CA SER A 115 -1.88 16.25 -9.67
C SER A 115 -1.72 17.59 -10.39
N HIS A 116 -2.83 18.27 -10.71
CA HIS A 116 -2.81 19.63 -11.25
C HIS A 116 -2.26 20.65 -10.24
N PHE A 117 -2.39 20.37 -8.94
CA PHE A 117 -1.74 21.14 -7.89
C PHE A 117 -0.30 20.65 -7.71
N SER A 118 0.66 21.56 -7.80
CA SER A 118 2.11 21.25 -7.94
C SER A 118 2.69 20.31 -6.86
N TYR A 119 2.13 20.29 -5.66
CA TYR A 119 2.65 19.52 -4.53
C TYR A 119 1.74 18.37 -4.07
N ALA A 120 0.55 18.18 -4.66
CA ALA A 120 -0.43 17.22 -4.14
C ALA A 120 0.10 15.77 -4.15
N LEU A 121 0.72 15.33 -5.24
CA LEU A 121 1.28 14.00 -5.35
C LEU A 121 2.49 13.79 -4.40
N ILE A 122 3.31 14.83 -4.21
CA ILE A 122 4.43 14.80 -3.27
C ILE A 122 3.92 14.64 -1.84
N VAL A 123 2.90 15.40 -1.45
CA VAL A 123 2.27 15.29 -0.12
C VAL A 123 1.65 13.91 0.08
N ALA A 124 0.95 13.38 -0.92
CA ALA A 124 0.38 12.03 -0.86
C ALA A 124 1.46 10.95 -0.65
N LEU A 125 2.58 11.03 -1.38
CA LEU A 125 3.70 10.11 -1.22
C LEU A 125 4.39 10.25 0.14
N ALA A 126 4.51 11.47 0.66
CA ALA A 126 5.05 11.71 1.99
C ALA A 126 4.17 11.07 3.07
N ILE A 127 2.85 11.23 2.97
CA ILE A 127 1.89 10.56 3.86
C ILE A 127 2.04 9.04 3.74
N ILE A 128 2.08 8.50 2.52
CA ILE A 128 2.17 7.05 2.31
C ILE A 128 3.44 6.49 2.92
N ALA A 129 4.60 7.09 2.64
CA ALA A 129 5.88 6.62 3.16
C ALA A 129 5.93 6.70 4.69
N ALA A 130 5.57 7.86 5.27
CA ALA A 130 5.65 8.09 6.71
C ALA A 130 4.71 7.16 7.49
N PHE A 131 3.43 7.09 7.10
CA PHE A 131 2.45 6.26 7.81
C PHE A 131 2.68 4.77 7.58
N SER A 132 3.24 4.35 6.44
CA SER A 132 3.60 2.95 6.20
C SER A 132 4.79 2.54 7.06
N PHE A 133 5.85 3.34 7.17
CA PHE A 133 6.95 3.05 8.09
C PHE A 133 6.48 3.02 9.54
N PHE A 134 5.67 4.00 9.94
CA PHE A 134 5.11 4.03 11.28
C PHE A 134 4.27 2.78 11.57
N THR A 135 3.39 2.38 10.65
CA THR A 135 2.55 1.18 10.80
C THR A 135 3.39 -0.10 10.83
N ALA A 136 4.45 -0.21 10.03
CA ALA A 136 5.37 -1.33 10.08
C ALA A 136 6.06 -1.43 11.45
N GLY A 137 6.52 -0.29 12.00
CA GLY A 137 7.09 -0.20 13.34
C GLY A 137 6.08 -0.58 14.43
N GLN A 138 4.85 -0.07 14.36
CA GLN A 138 3.77 -0.44 15.28
C GLN A 138 3.52 -1.95 15.29
N ARG A 139 3.43 -2.56 14.10
CA ARG A 139 3.24 -4.02 13.98
C ARG A 139 4.43 -4.80 14.54
N LEU A 140 5.64 -4.37 14.24
CA LEU A 140 6.85 -5.03 14.72
C LEU A 140 6.94 -4.98 16.25
N PHE A 141 6.68 -3.82 16.84
CA PHE A 141 6.66 -3.63 18.29
C PHE A 141 5.59 -4.49 18.95
N TYR A 142 4.36 -4.51 18.40
CA TYR A 142 3.28 -5.36 18.89
C TYR A 142 3.64 -6.84 18.87
N VAL A 143 4.20 -7.32 17.76
CA VAL A 143 4.66 -8.72 17.62
C VAL A 143 5.76 -9.03 18.62
N TRP A 144 6.71 -8.11 18.81
CA TRP A 144 7.81 -8.27 19.78
C TRP A 144 7.31 -8.40 21.21
N GLN A 145 6.30 -7.61 21.60
CA GLN A 145 5.67 -7.74 22.90
C GLN A 145 4.97 -9.08 23.08
N GLN A 146 4.23 -9.55 22.07
CA GLN A 146 3.54 -10.83 22.15
C GLN A 146 4.49 -12.03 22.26
N ILE A 147 5.65 -11.96 21.58
CA ILE A 147 6.67 -12.99 21.69
C ILE A 147 7.25 -13.06 23.11
N LYS A 148 7.48 -11.92 23.76
CA LYS A 148 7.99 -11.89 25.15
C LYS A 148 7.02 -12.44 26.19
N THR A 149 5.72 -12.38 25.91
CA THR A 149 4.67 -12.88 26.81
C THR A 149 4.31 -14.34 26.59
N ARG A 150 4.89 -15.00 25.57
CA ARG A 150 4.82 -16.45 25.37
C ARG A 150 5.96 -17.14 26.10
#